data_AF-A0A2X1KF06-F1
#
_entry.id   AF-A0A2X1KF06-F1
#
_cell.length_a   1.000
_cell.length_b   1.000
_cell.length_c   1.000
_cell.angle_alpha   90.00
_cell.angle_beta   90.00
_cell.angle_gamma   90.00
#
_symmetry.space_group_name_H-M   'P 1'
#
loop_
_entity.id
_entity.type
_entity.pdbx_description
1 polymer ?
#
loop_
_entity_poly.entity_id
_entity_poly.type
_entity_poly.pdbx_seq_one_letter_code
_entity_poly.pdbx_strand_id
1 'polypeptide(L)'
;MTISVEGKELALLEGMEISGKSDLVNDGKTINSQLDYSLNSLKVQNQDLGSGKLTLKVGQIDGEAWHQFSQQYNAQTQALLAQPEIANNPELYQEKVTEAFFSALPLMLKGDPVITIAPLSWKNSQGESALNLSLFLKDPATTKEAPQTLAQEVDRSVKSLDAKLTIPVDMATEFMTQVAKLEGYQEDQAKKLAKQQVEGASAMGQMFRLTTLQDNTITTSLQYANGQITLNGQKMSLEDFVGMFAMPALNVPAVPAIPQQ
;
A
#
# COMPACT_ATOMS: atom_id res chain seq x y z
N MET A 1 -10.54 -2.67 21.71
CA MET A 1 -10.69 -4.07 21.24
C MET A 1 -9.48 -4.83 21.73
N THR A 2 -9.68 -6.01 22.33
CA THR A 2 -8.59 -6.84 22.88
C THR A 2 -8.50 -8.14 22.08
N ILE A 3 -7.30 -8.50 21.67
CA ILE A 3 -7.01 -9.77 20.99
C ILE A 3 -6.26 -10.66 21.99
N SER A 4 -6.79 -11.85 22.25
CA SER A 4 -6.22 -12.79 23.22
C SER A 4 -6.06 -14.18 22.63
N VAL A 5 -4.98 -14.86 22.99
CA VAL A 5 -4.77 -16.29 22.74
C VAL A 5 -4.57 -16.96 24.10
N GLU A 6 -5.29 -18.06 24.35
CA GLU A 6 -5.23 -18.82 25.62
C GLU A 6 -5.45 -17.96 26.88
N GLY A 7 -6.27 -16.91 26.78
CA GLY A 7 -6.59 -16.03 27.91
C GLY A 7 -5.52 -15.00 28.26
N LYS A 8 -4.40 -14.94 27.53
CA LYS A 8 -3.43 -13.84 27.62
C LYS A 8 -3.75 -12.76 26.59
N GLU A 9 -3.87 -11.53 27.06
CA GLU A 9 -3.99 -10.34 26.21
C GLU A 9 -2.71 -10.19 25.37
N LEU A 10 -2.84 -10.37 24.05
CA LEU A 10 -1.73 -10.23 23.12
C LEU A 10 -1.63 -8.81 22.59
N ALA A 11 -2.77 -8.21 22.22
CA ALA A 11 -2.82 -6.86 21.69
C ALA A 11 -4.07 -6.11 22.16
N LEU A 12 -3.90 -4.82 22.41
CA LEU A 12 -4.95 -3.87 22.76
C LEU A 12 -4.98 -2.75 21.71
N LEU A 13 -6.13 -2.62 21.06
CA LEU A 13 -6.42 -1.54 20.12
C LEU A 13 -7.39 -0.56 20.78
N GLU A 14 -6.95 0.69 20.99
CA GLU A 14 -7.73 1.74 21.65
C GLU A 14 -8.16 2.82 20.67
N GLY A 15 -9.40 3.28 20.80
CA GLY A 15 -9.94 4.40 20.02
C GLY A 15 -9.87 4.18 18.50
N MET A 16 -10.32 3.01 18.05
CA MET A 16 -10.47 2.74 16.62
C MET A 16 -11.74 3.41 16.11
N GLU A 17 -11.61 4.28 15.11
CA GLU A 17 -12.74 4.91 14.44
C GLU A 17 -12.68 4.65 12.93
N ILE A 18 -13.86 4.53 12.33
CA ILE A 18 -14.03 4.33 10.90
C ILE A 18 -15.15 5.27 10.46
N SER A 19 -14.88 6.14 9.49
CA SER A 19 -15.89 7.00 8.90
C SER A 19 -15.80 6.96 7.38
N GLY A 20 -16.93 6.77 6.72
CA GLY A 20 -17.04 6.83 5.27
C GLY A 20 -17.97 7.95 4.84
N LYS A 21 -17.66 8.61 3.74
CA LYS A 21 -18.57 9.53 3.05
C LYS A 21 -18.54 9.27 1.55
N SER A 22 -19.68 9.50 0.92
CA SER A 22 -19.81 9.43 -0.53
C SER A 22 -20.67 10.60 -0.98
N ASP A 23 -20.18 11.35 -1.95
CA ASP A 23 -20.81 12.56 -2.46
C ASP A 23 -20.94 12.46 -3.98
N LEU A 24 -22.09 12.91 -4.51
CA LEU A 24 -22.22 13.16 -5.94
C LEU A 24 -21.53 14.48 -6.28
N VAL A 25 -20.71 14.47 -7.32
CA VAL A 25 -20.15 15.70 -7.89
C VAL A 25 -21.28 16.49 -8.56
N ASN A 26 -21.07 17.79 -8.80
CA ASN A 26 -22.06 18.73 -9.33
C ASN A 26 -22.78 18.29 -10.63
N ASP A 27 -22.25 17.31 -11.36
CA ASP A 27 -22.89 16.72 -12.54
C ASP A 27 -24.02 15.72 -12.22
N GLY A 28 -24.17 15.32 -10.95
CA GLY A 28 -25.16 14.36 -10.47
C GLY A 28 -24.91 12.91 -10.91
N LYS A 29 -23.77 12.62 -11.54
CA LYS A 29 -23.45 11.30 -12.13
C LYS A 29 -22.12 10.73 -11.65
N THR A 30 -21.21 11.60 -11.25
CA THR A 30 -19.89 11.21 -10.78
C THR A 30 -19.90 11.07 -9.26
N ILE A 31 -19.30 9.99 -8.76
CA ILE A 31 -19.25 9.64 -7.35
C ILE A 31 -17.82 9.86 -6.84
N ASN A 32 -17.71 10.55 -5.71
CA ASN A 32 -16.50 10.60 -4.90
C ASN A 32 -16.74 9.91 -3.58
N SER A 33 -15.86 9.00 -3.19
CA SER A 33 -15.93 8.26 -1.94
C SER A 33 -14.66 8.48 -1.13
N GLN A 34 -14.82 8.64 0.18
CA GLN A 34 -13.72 8.74 1.13
C GLN A 34 -13.98 7.79 2.30
N LEU A 35 -12.92 7.15 2.76
CA LEU A 35 -12.91 6.26 3.90
C LEU A 35 -11.73 6.65 4.79
N ASP A 36 -12.05 7.02 6.02
CA ASP A 36 -11.08 7.40 7.04
C ASP A 36 -11.07 6.35 8.14
N TYR A 37 -9.87 5.92 8.51
CA TYR A 37 -9.58 5.06 9.65
C TYR A 37 -8.64 5.80 10.60
N SER A 38 -8.92 5.70 11.90
CA SER A 38 -8.01 6.14 12.94
C SER A 38 -7.86 5.05 14.00
N LEU A 39 -6.69 5.01 14.63
CA LEU A 39 -6.38 4.18 15.78
C LEU A 39 -5.59 5.03 16.76
N ASN A 40 -6.14 5.26 17.95
CA ASN A 40 -5.50 6.11 18.95
C ASN A 40 -4.30 5.45 19.63
N SER A 41 -4.34 4.14 19.86
CA SER A 41 -3.19 3.40 20.38
C SER A 41 -3.26 1.91 20.01
N LEU A 42 -2.10 1.36 19.65
CA LEU A 42 -1.84 -0.07 19.55
C LEU A 42 -0.84 -0.44 20.65
N LYS A 43 -1.24 -1.32 21.56
CA LYS A 43 -0.34 -1.91 22.55
C LYS A 43 -0.25 -3.41 22.33
N VAL A 44 0.94 -3.97 22.46
CA VAL A 44 1.18 -5.42 22.38
C VAL A 44 1.95 -5.80 23.63
N GLN A 45 1.47 -6.77 24.42
CA GLN A 45 2.11 -7.15 25.70
C GLN A 45 2.54 -5.94 26.57
N ASN A 46 1.65 -4.95 26.70
CA ASN A 46 1.86 -3.69 27.44
C ASN A 46 2.90 -2.71 26.83
N GLN A 47 3.41 -2.99 25.64
CA GLN A 47 4.32 -2.14 24.89
C GLN A 47 3.53 -1.28 23.90
N ASP A 48 3.65 0.04 24.00
CA ASP A 48 2.98 0.98 23.09
C ASP A 48 3.73 1.04 21.76
N LEU A 49 3.07 0.59 20.69
CA LEU A 49 3.60 0.61 19.34
C LEU A 49 3.23 1.88 18.58
N GLY A 50 2.33 2.70 19.14
CA GLY A 50 1.92 3.98 18.57
C GLY A 50 0.47 4.01 18.09
N SER A 51 0.21 4.93 17.17
CA SER A 51 -1.12 5.29 16.67
C SER A 51 -1.09 5.38 15.15
N GLY A 52 -2.23 5.21 14.49
CA GLY A 52 -2.30 5.16 13.03
C GLY A 52 -3.48 5.92 12.46
N LYS A 53 -3.30 6.45 11.25
CA LYS A 53 -4.39 7.04 10.46
C LYS A 53 -4.27 6.59 9.01
N LEU A 54 -5.40 6.39 8.36
CA LEU A 54 -5.49 6.13 6.93
C LEU A 54 -6.69 6.88 6.36
N THR A 55 -6.44 7.77 5.41
CA THR A 55 -7.48 8.35 4.56
C THR A 55 -7.32 7.81 3.15
N LEU A 56 -8.30 7.02 2.71
CA LEU A 56 -8.46 6.55 1.33
C LEU A 56 -9.54 7.38 0.63
N LYS A 57 -9.25 7.89 -0.56
CA LYS A 57 -10.21 8.56 -1.42
C LYS A 57 -10.22 7.89 -2.78
N VAL A 58 -11.41 7.68 -3.31
CA VAL A 58 -11.64 7.24 -4.67
C VAL A 58 -12.59 8.25 -5.31
N GLY A 59 -12.08 9.03 -6.25
CA GLY A 59 -12.83 10.06 -6.93
C GLY A 59 -13.02 9.76 -8.41
N GLN A 60 -13.90 10.54 -9.05
CA GLN A 60 -14.20 10.45 -10.48
C GLN A 60 -14.73 9.07 -10.90
N ILE A 61 -15.55 8.46 -10.05
CA ILE A 61 -16.22 7.20 -10.39
C ILE A 61 -17.49 7.52 -11.17
N ASP A 62 -17.55 7.06 -12.43
CA ASP A 62 -18.75 7.19 -13.24
C ASP A 62 -19.86 6.28 -12.69
N GLY A 63 -21.03 6.86 -12.38
CA GLY A 63 -22.14 6.15 -11.75
C GLY A 63 -22.78 5.08 -12.65
N GLU A 64 -22.80 5.28 -13.97
CA GLU A 64 -23.29 4.28 -14.91
C GLU A 64 -22.31 3.10 -15.00
N ALA A 65 -21.02 3.40 -15.06
CA ALA A 65 -19.95 2.42 -15.03
C ALA A 65 -19.95 1.59 -13.74
N TRP A 66 -20.15 2.23 -12.57
CA TRP A 66 -20.31 1.53 -11.30
C TRP A 66 -21.51 0.57 -11.32
N HIS A 67 -22.64 1.02 -11.87
CA HIS A 67 -23.82 0.18 -11.99
C HIS A 67 -23.58 -1.02 -12.91
N GLN A 68 -22.97 -0.80 -14.08
CA GLN A 68 -22.60 -1.86 -15.03
C GLN A 68 -21.60 -2.86 -14.41
N PHE A 69 -20.58 -2.34 -13.72
CA PHE A 69 -19.59 -3.16 -13.00
C PHE A 69 -20.28 -4.07 -11.97
N SER A 70 -21.15 -3.50 -11.14
CA SER A 70 -21.86 -4.26 -10.11
C SER A 70 -22.76 -5.34 -10.71
N GLN A 71 -23.49 -5.04 -11.79
CA GLN A 71 -24.31 -6.02 -12.49
C GLN A 71 -23.47 -7.15 -13.08
N GLN A 72 -22.37 -6.83 -13.78
CA GLN A 72 -21.51 -7.81 -14.42
C GLN A 72 -20.83 -8.72 -13.38
N TYR A 73 -20.25 -8.13 -12.34
CA TYR A 73 -19.61 -8.88 -11.25
C TYR A 73 -20.61 -9.83 -10.58
N ASN A 74 -21.77 -9.32 -10.17
CA ASN A 74 -22.78 -10.13 -9.49
C ASN A 74 -23.30 -11.27 -10.39
N ALA A 75 -23.56 -11.00 -11.68
CA ALA A 75 -24.02 -12.02 -12.61
C ALA A 75 -22.97 -13.13 -12.81
N GLN A 76 -21.68 -12.77 -12.94
CA GLN A 76 -20.60 -13.73 -13.07
C GLN A 76 -20.44 -14.56 -11.78
N THR A 77 -20.40 -13.92 -10.61
CA THR A 77 -20.28 -14.63 -9.32
C THR A 77 -21.47 -15.57 -9.07
N GLN A 78 -22.70 -15.17 -9.42
CA GLN A 78 -23.87 -16.05 -9.33
C GLN A 78 -23.76 -17.24 -10.29
N ALA A 79 -23.26 -17.05 -11.51
CA ALA A 79 -23.04 -18.13 -12.47
C ALA A 79 -21.96 -19.13 -12.00
N LEU A 80 -20.97 -18.68 -11.22
CA LEU A 80 -19.97 -19.56 -10.59
C LEU A 80 -20.61 -20.44 -9.50
N LEU A 81 -21.52 -19.89 -8.69
CA LEU A 81 -22.24 -20.64 -7.65
C LEU A 81 -23.21 -21.68 -8.24
N ALA A 82 -23.69 -21.47 -9.47
CA ALA A 82 -24.55 -22.42 -10.17
C ALA A 82 -23.79 -23.66 -10.71
N GLN A 83 -22.45 -23.64 -10.69
CA GLN A 83 -21.59 -24.73 -11.15
C GLN A 83 -21.10 -25.56 -9.94
N PRO A 84 -21.60 -26.79 -9.73
CA PRO A 84 -21.26 -27.59 -8.55
C PRO A 84 -19.76 -27.85 -8.39
N GLU A 85 -19.05 -28.08 -9.50
CA GLU A 85 -17.59 -28.24 -9.54
C GLU A 85 -16.80 -27.02 -9.02
N ILE A 86 -17.35 -25.81 -9.16
CA ILE A 86 -16.74 -24.57 -8.66
C ILE A 86 -17.23 -24.29 -7.24
N ALA A 87 -18.54 -24.33 -7.01
CA ALA A 87 -19.14 -24.00 -5.71
C ALA A 87 -18.65 -24.90 -4.56
N ASN A 88 -18.34 -26.17 -4.86
CA ASN A 88 -17.82 -27.12 -3.86
C ASN A 88 -16.29 -27.08 -3.70
N ASN A 89 -15.59 -26.24 -4.47
CA ASN A 89 -14.15 -26.07 -4.38
C ASN A 89 -13.81 -24.61 -4.01
N PRO A 90 -13.56 -24.32 -2.72
CA PRO A 90 -13.31 -22.95 -2.25
C PRO A 90 -12.15 -22.25 -2.95
N GLU A 91 -11.07 -22.97 -3.27
CA GLU A 91 -9.89 -22.40 -3.93
C GLU A 91 -10.22 -22.00 -5.37
N LEU A 92 -10.85 -22.91 -6.12
CA LEU A 92 -11.27 -22.65 -7.50
C LEU A 92 -12.34 -21.55 -7.57
N TYR A 93 -13.27 -21.53 -6.61
CA TYR A 93 -14.24 -20.44 -6.51
C TYR A 93 -13.56 -19.09 -6.28
N GLN A 94 -12.58 -19.02 -5.37
CA GLN A 94 -11.84 -17.78 -5.11
C GLN A 94 -11.06 -17.31 -6.34
N GLU A 95 -10.41 -18.21 -7.07
CA GLU A 95 -9.74 -17.92 -8.33
C GLU A 95 -10.73 -17.33 -9.34
N LYS A 96 -11.87 -17.99 -9.55
CA LYS A 96 -12.86 -17.57 -10.55
C LYS A 96 -13.59 -16.27 -10.17
N VAL A 97 -13.84 -16.03 -8.89
CA VAL A 97 -14.37 -14.74 -8.41
C VAL A 97 -13.36 -13.62 -8.63
N THR A 98 -12.07 -13.91 -8.47
CA THR A 98 -10.99 -12.95 -8.73
C THR A 98 -10.90 -12.64 -10.23
N GLU A 99 -10.97 -13.65 -11.10
CA GLU A 99 -11.07 -13.46 -12.55
C GLU A 99 -12.29 -12.62 -12.93
N ALA A 100 -13.45 -12.90 -12.33
CA ALA A 100 -14.68 -12.15 -12.56
C ALA A 100 -14.50 -10.66 -12.24
N PHE A 101 -13.92 -10.36 -11.07
CA PHE A 101 -13.58 -8.99 -10.67
C PHE A 101 -12.66 -8.30 -11.67
N PHE A 102 -11.54 -8.93 -12.06
CA PHE A 102 -10.59 -8.35 -13.03
C PHE A 102 -11.21 -8.18 -14.42
N SER A 103 -12.14 -9.04 -14.82
CA SER A 103 -12.85 -8.90 -16.11
C SER A 103 -13.79 -7.69 -16.15
N ALA A 104 -14.36 -7.32 -15.00
CA ALA A 104 -15.26 -6.17 -14.88
C ALA A 104 -14.50 -4.87 -14.57
N LEU A 105 -13.29 -4.96 -14.00
CA LEU A 105 -12.47 -3.81 -13.58
C LEU A 105 -12.30 -2.72 -14.67
N PRO A 106 -12.11 -3.02 -15.97
CA PRO A 106 -12.00 -1.97 -16.99
C PRO A 106 -13.21 -1.03 -17.06
N LEU A 107 -14.41 -1.49 -16.68
CA LEU A 107 -15.60 -0.64 -16.62
C LEU A 107 -15.39 0.52 -15.63
N MET A 108 -14.76 0.25 -14.50
CA MET A 108 -14.50 1.25 -13.46
C MET A 108 -13.56 2.36 -13.90
N LEU A 109 -12.80 2.15 -14.98
CA LEU A 109 -11.82 3.12 -15.50
C LEU A 109 -12.46 4.16 -16.43
N LYS A 110 -13.71 3.98 -16.86
CA LYS A 110 -14.42 4.89 -17.80
C LYS A 110 -14.48 6.35 -17.34
N GLY A 111 -14.50 6.58 -16.03
CA GLY A 111 -14.57 7.92 -15.43
C GLY A 111 -13.21 8.58 -15.18
N ASP A 112 -12.10 7.99 -15.65
CA ASP A 112 -10.73 8.39 -15.31
C ASP A 112 -10.52 8.50 -13.78
N PRO A 113 -10.76 7.42 -13.01
CA PRO A 113 -10.82 7.48 -11.57
C PRO A 113 -9.48 7.89 -10.95
N VAL A 114 -9.58 8.57 -9.81
CA VAL A 114 -8.43 9.01 -9.02
C VAL A 114 -8.45 8.32 -7.67
N ILE A 115 -7.37 7.60 -7.36
CA ILE A 115 -7.18 6.94 -6.06
C ILE A 115 -6.15 7.72 -5.27
N THR A 116 -6.48 8.14 -4.06
CA THR A 116 -5.59 8.90 -3.18
C THR A 116 -5.50 8.25 -1.81
N ILE A 117 -4.29 8.08 -1.30
CA ILE A 117 -3.99 7.79 0.09
C ILE A 117 -3.29 9.03 0.65
N ALA A 118 -3.92 9.75 1.57
CA ALA A 118 -3.35 11.00 2.09
C ALA A 118 -3.95 11.43 3.45
N PRO A 119 -3.27 11.14 4.58
CA PRO A 119 -2.11 10.27 4.73
C PRO A 119 -2.51 8.82 5.07
N LEU A 120 -1.63 7.86 4.77
CA LEU A 120 -1.42 6.70 5.64
C LEU A 120 -0.29 7.08 6.59
N SER A 121 -0.56 7.21 7.88
CA SER A 121 0.45 7.59 8.87
C SER A 121 0.52 6.66 10.06
N TRP A 122 1.72 6.55 10.61
CA TRP A 122 1.99 5.86 11.87
C TRP A 122 2.82 6.78 12.76
N LYS A 123 2.41 6.94 14.01
CA LYS A 123 3.01 7.88 14.95
C LYS A 123 3.31 7.21 16.28
N ASN A 124 4.52 7.46 16.80
CA ASN A 124 4.91 7.12 18.17
C ASN A 124 5.43 8.37 18.90
N SER A 125 6.08 8.18 20.05
CA SER A 125 6.62 9.26 20.88
C SER A 125 7.76 10.05 20.23
N GLN A 126 8.41 9.49 19.20
CA GLN A 126 9.59 10.06 18.54
C GLN A 126 9.30 10.63 17.14
N GLY A 127 8.06 10.55 16.65
CA GLY A 127 7.66 11.17 15.38
C GLY A 127 6.55 10.46 14.65
N GLU A 128 6.31 10.86 13.41
CA GLU A 128 5.26 10.33 12.54
C GLU A 128 5.82 10.04 11.14
N SER A 129 5.64 8.80 10.69
CA SER A 129 5.86 8.40 9.31
C SER A 129 4.59 8.58 8.53
N ALA A 130 4.72 8.93 7.25
CA ALA A 130 3.57 9.09 6.37
C ALA A 130 3.88 8.61 4.95
N LEU A 131 2.90 7.92 4.36
CA LEU A 131 2.79 7.67 2.94
C LEU A 131 1.66 8.53 2.38
N ASN A 132 1.97 9.28 1.34
CA ASN A 132 0.99 9.92 0.46
C ASN A 132 1.10 9.30 -0.93
N LEU A 133 -0.02 9.01 -1.55
CA LEU A 133 -0.09 8.43 -2.89
C LEU A 133 -1.29 9.03 -3.63
N SER A 134 -1.10 9.39 -4.89
CA SER A 134 -2.15 9.75 -5.84
C SER A 134 -1.91 9.00 -7.14
N LEU A 135 -2.89 8.19 -7.53
CA LEU A 135 -2.91 7.43 -8.76
C LEU A 135 -4.05 7.96 -9.62
N PHE A 136 -3.71 8.52 -10.77
CA PHE A 136 -4.66 8.97 -11.78
C PHE A 136 -4.72 7.89 -12.84
N LEU A 137 -5.91 7.35 -13.05
CA LEU A 137 -6.17 6.33 -14.04
C LEU A 137 -6.84 6.95 -15.28
N LYS A 138 -6.94 6.17 -16.34
CA LYS A 138 -7.67 6.54 -17.56
C LYS A 138 -8.35 5.32 -18.17
N ASP A 139 -9.39 5.56 -18.95
CA ASP A 139 -10.09 4.51 -19.67
C ASP A 139 -9.19 3.85 -20.76
N PRO A 140 -8.82 2.56 -20.61
CA PRO A 140 -8.00 1.86 -21.60
C PRO A 140 -8.71 1.68 -22.95
N ALA A 141 -10.05 1.74 -23.00
CA ALA A 141 -10.82 1.62 -24.24
C ALA A 141 -10.60 2.80 -25.21
N THR A 142 -10.06 3.92 -24.72
CA THR A 142 -9.69 5.08 -25.53
C THR A 142 -8.47 4.82 -26.42
N THR A 143 -7.67 3.79 -26.12
CA THR A 143 -6.45 3.44 -26.85
C THR A 143 -6.57 2.07 -27.53
N LYS A 144 -6.86 2.06 -28.83
CA LYS A 144 -7.09 0.82 -29.61
C LYS A 144 -5.82 0.13 -30.08
N GLU A 145 -4.70 0.84 -30.14
CA GLU A 145 -3.42 0.29 -30.58
C GLU A 145 -2.90 -0.71 -29.55
N ALA A 146 -2.36 -1.83 -30.02
CA ALA A 146 -1.71 -2.80 -29.17
C ALA A 146 -0.39 -2.20 -28.64
N PRO A 147 -0.09 -2.36 -27.34
CA PRO A 147 1.17 -1.90 -26.78
C PRO A 147 2.34 -2.64 -27.42
N GLN A 148 3.41 -1.90 -27.72
CA GLN A 148 4.68 -2.44 -28.20
C GLN A 148 5.76 -2.40 -27.13
N THR A 149 5.58 -1.59 -26.09
CA THR A 149 6.52 -1.45 -24.97
C THR A 149 5.81 -1.60 -23.63
N LEU A 150 6.60 -1.84 -22.57
CA LEU A 150 6.07 -1.88 -21.21
C LEU A 150 5.47 -0.52 -20.80
N ALA A 151 6.16 0.58 -21.14
CA ALA A 151 5.64 1.93 -20.94
C ALA A 151 4.26 2.12 -21.56
N GLN A 152 4.05 1.68 -22.81
CA GLN A 152 2.76 1.78 -23.49
C GLN A 152 1.67 0.97 -22.81
N GLU A 153 1.97 -0.22 -22.30
CA GLU A 153 0.98 -1.03 -21.59
C GLU A 153 0.55 -0.36 -20.27
N VAL A 154 1.48 0.19 -19.51
CA VAL A 154 1.15 0.93 -18.28
C VAL A 154 0.40 2.24 -18.62
N ASP A 155 0.85 2.96 -19.65
CA ASP A 155 0.20 4.16 -20.15
C ASP A 155 -1.20 3.91 -20.73
N ARG A 156 -1.67 2.67 -20.89
CA ARG A 156 -3.08 2.44 -21.29
C ARG A 156 -4.06 2.71 -20.17
N SER A 157 -3.67 2.43 -18.93
CA SER A 157 -4.57 2.52 -17.77
C SER A 157 -4.11 3.56 -16.74
N VAL A 158 -2.82 3.89 -16.73
CA VAL A 158 -2.23 4.84 -15.77
C VAL A 158 -1.92 6.15 -16.49
N LYS A 159 -2.53 7.24 -16.02
CA LYS A 159 -2.25 8.60 -16.47
C LYS A 159 -1.04 9.17 -15.74
N SER A 160 -1.03 9.02 -14.41
CA SER A 160 0.12 9.39 -13.59
C SER A 160 0.05 8.76 -12.21
N LEU A 161 1.21 8.60 -11.58
CA LEU A 161 1.37 8.24 -10.17
C LEU A 161 2.24 9.31 -9.51
N ASP A 162 1.87 9.74 -8.30
CA ASP A 162 2.74 10.47 -7.39
C ASP A 162 2.67 9.77 -6.03
N ALA A 163 3.81 9.37 -5.50
CA ALA A 163 3.93 8.75 -4.19
C ALA A 163 5.09 9.36 -3.43
N LYS A 164 4.89 9.61 -2.14
CA LYS A 164 5.91 10.09 -1.22
C LYS A 164 5.80 9.39 0.12
N LEU A 165 6.87 8.72 0.51
CA LEU A 165 7.07 8.10 1.81
C LEU A 165 8.07 8.93 2.62
N THR A 166 7.77 9.16 3.89
CA THR A 166 8.63 9.89 4.81
C THR A 166 8.68 9.13 6.14
N ILE A 167 9.88 8.84 6.61
CA ILE A 167 10.14 8.06 7.83
C ILE A 167 11.25 8.75 8.63
N PRO A 168 10.91 9.45 9.73
CA PRO A 168 11.93 9.94 10.66
C PRO A 168 12.71 8.76 11.26
N VAL A 169 14.04 8.85 11.28
CA VAL A 169 14.91 7.78 11.80
C VAL A 169 14.62 7.51 13.27
N ASP A 170 14.37 8.54 14.07
CA ASP A 170 14.08 8.41 15.50
C ASP A 170 12.75 7.69 15.74
N MET A 171 11.74 8.02 14.94
CA MET A 171 10.45 7.32 14.94
C MET A 171 10.64 5.83 14.61
N ALA A 172 11.35 5.50 13.52
CA ALA A 172 11.56 4.10 13.13
C ALA A 172 12.38 3.33 14.18
N THR A 173 13.38 3.99 14.75
CA THR A 173 14.22 3.42 15.82
C THR A 173 13.40 3.12 17.06
N GLU A 174 12.51 4.02 17.47
CA GLU A 174 11.61 3.78 18.60
C GLU A 174 10.67 2.61 18.33
N PHE A 175 10.06 2.56 17.15
CA PHE A 175 9.19 1.46 16.77
C PHE A 175 9.92 0.11 16.85
N MET A 176 11.11 0.02 16.24
CA MET A 176 11.93 -1.20 16.29
C MET A 176 12.46 -1.52 17.68
N THR A 177 12.65 -0.51 18.55
CA THR A 177 13.00 -0.72 19.96
C THR A 177 11.86 -1.43 20.69
N GLN A 178 10.61 -1.00 20.47
CA GLN A 178 9.45 -1.66 21.07
C GLN A 178 9.28 -3.09 20.55
N VAL A 179 9.52 -3.33 19.26
CA VAL A 179 9.53 -4.67 18.66
C VAL A 179 10.60 -5.56 19.30
N ALA A 180 11.85 -5.08 19.41
CA ALA A 180 12.91 -5.86 20.05
C ALA A 180 12.61 -6.16 21.52
N LYS A 181 11.98 -5.25 22.26
CA LYS A 181 11.52 -5.53 23.63
C LYS A 181 10.45 -6.63 23.68
N LEU A 182 9.58 -6.72 22.67
CA LEU A 182 8.61 -7.83 22.55
C LEU A 182 9.29 -9.17 22.27
N GLU A 183 10.46 -9.15 21.63
CA GLU A 183 11.30 -10.34 21.42
C GLU A 183 12.12 -10.71 22.68
N GLY A 184 12.01 -9.93 23.76
CA GLY A 184 12.66 -10.21 25.05
C GLY A 184 13.99 -9.48 25.28
N TYR A 185 14.41 -8.60 24.37
CA TYR A 185 15.61 -7.78 24.58
C TYR A 185 15.41 -6.75 25.69
N GLN A 186 16.45 -6.55 26.51
CA GLN A 186 16.49 -5.46 27.50
C GLN A 186 16.58 -4.09 26.81
N GLU A 187 16.10 -3.04 27.46
CA GLU A 187 15.92 -1.71 26.87
C GLU A 187 17.17 -1.16 26.13
N ASP A 188 18.33 -1.14 26.79
CA ASP A 188 19.56 -0.64 26.19
C ASP A 188 20.01 -1.47 24.97
N GLN A 189 19.83 -2.79 25.03
CA GLN A 189 20.17 -3.69 23.92
C GLN A 189 19.18 -3.54 22.76
N ALA A 190 17.88 -3.46 23.07
CA ALA A 190 16.80 -3.25 22.10
C ALA A 190 17.02 -1.96 21.33
N LYS A 191 17.33 -0.85 22.03
CA LYS A 191 17.58 0.45 21.40
C LYS A 191 18.81 0.43 20.49
N LYS A 192 19.90 -0.20 20.94
CA LYS A 192 21.12 -0.35 20.14
C LYS A 192 20.86 -1.18 18.89
N LEU A 193 20.16 -2.30 19.02
CA LEU A 193 19.81 -3.19 17.92
C LEU A 193 18.91 -2.48 16.90
N ALA A 194 17.84 -1.83 17.37
CA ALA A 194 16.91 -1.07 16.55
C ALA A 194 17.62 0.03 15.75
N LYS A 195 18.49 0.81 16.41
CA LYS A 195 19.27 1.86 15.75
C LYS A 195 20.14 1.28 14.63
N GLN A 196 20.88 0.21 14.90
CA GLN A 196 21.72 -0.44 13.89
C GLN A 196 20.90 -0.97 12.70
N GLN A 197 19.73 -1.56 12.95
CA GLN A 197 18.85 -2.06 11.90
C GLN A 197 18.31 -0.93 11.02
N VAL A 198 17.83 0.16 11.63
CA VAL A 198 17.29 1.32 10.90
C VAL A 198 18.38 2.02 10.10
N GLU A 199 19.55 2.26 10.69
CA GLU A 199 20.70 2.85 9.99
C GLU A 199 21.17 1.95 8.84
N GLY A 200 21.23 0.63 9.06
CA GLY A 200 21.59 -0.34 8.03
C GLY A 200 20.59 -0.37 6.87
N ALA A 201 19.29 -0.38 7.17
CA ALA A 201 18.23 -0.31 6.15
C ALA A 201 18.26 1.01 5.37
N SER A 202 18.47 2.14 6.07
CA SER A 202 18.64 3.46 5.44
C SER A 202 19.85 3.47 4.49
N ALA A 203 21.00 2.97 4.95
CA ALA A 203 22.21 2.91 4.16
C ALA A 203 22.03 2.02 2.92
N MET A 204 21.38 0.87 3.07
CA MET A 204 21.07 -0.02 1.95
C MET A 204 20.11 0.64 0.95
N GLY A 205 19.06 1.32 1.44
CA GLY A 205 18.14 2.08 0.59
C GLY A 205 18.84 3.17 -0.21
N GLN A 206 19.79 3.89 0.40
CA GLN A 206 20.61 4.89 -0.29
C GLN A 206 21.57 4.26 -1.31
N MET A 207 22.19 3.12 -0.95
CA MET A 207 23.08 2.37 -1.86
C MET A 207 22.37 1.93 -3.13
N PHE A 208 21.13 1.45 -3.02
CA PHE A 208 20.27 1.10 -4.15
C PHE A 208 19.53 2.30 -4.77
N ARG A 209 19.77 3.52 -4.27
CA ARG A 209 19.15 4.77 -4.73
C ARG A 209 17.62 4.78 -4.57
N LEU A 210 17.08 3.92 -3.72
CA LEU A 210 15.65 3.80 -3.42
C LEU A 210 15.17 4.85 -2.41
N THR A 211 16.05 5.28 -1.53
CA THR A 211 15.76 6.29 -0.50
C THR A 211 16.79 7.40 -0.52
N THR A 212 16.41 8.56 0.02
CA THR A 212 17.32 9.62 0.45
C THR A 212 17.26 9.76 1.96
N LEU A 213 18.33 10.25 2.57
CA LEU A 213 18.36 10.63 3.97
C LEU A 213 18.65 12.12 4.05
N GLN A 214 17.68 12.90 4.53
CA GLN A 214 17.79 14.33 4.71
C GLN A 214 17.19 14.69 6.06
N ASP A 215 17.87 15.52 6.85
CA ASP A 215 17.37 16.02 8.14
C ASP A 215 16.87 14.88 9.07
N ASN A 216 17.67 13.83 9.23
CA ASN A 216 17.34 12.61 9.99
C ASN A 216 16.05 11.90 9.54
N THR A 217 15.68 12.08 8.26
CA THR A 217 14.43 11.55 7.69
C THR A 217 14.72 10.78 6.41
N ILE A 218 14.35 9.50 6.42
CA ILE A 218 14.40 8.64 5.25
C ILE A 218 13.20 9.01 4.37
N THR A 219 13.45 9.38 3.11
CA THR A 219 12.42 9.78 2.16
C THR A 219 12.53 8.96 0.88
N THR A 220 11.39 8.59 0.32
CA THR A 220 11.29 8.11 -1.06
C THR A 220 10.20 8.87 -1.77
N SER A 221 10.47 9.37 -2.97
CA SER A 221 9.46 9.92 -3.86
C SER A 221 9.48 9.19 -5.19
N LEU A 222 8.32 8.73 -5.65
CA LEU A 222 8.15 8.07 -6.93
C LEU A 222 7.07 8.79 -7.73
N GLN A 223 7.42 9.22 -8.93
CA GLN A 223 6.47 9.78 -9.88
C GLN A 223 6.52 8.98 -11.17
N TYR A 224 5.36 8.78 -11.79
CA TYR A 224 5.23 8.21 -13.13
C TYR A 224 4.30 9.07 -13.97
N ALA A 225 4.68 9.33 -15.21
CA ALA A 225 3.78 9.83 -16.24
C ALA A 225 4.40 9.59 -17.62
N ASN A 226 3.59 9.15 -18.59
CA ASN A 226 3.98 9.02 -20.00
C ASN A 226 5.27 8.18 -20.18
N GLY A 227 5.31 7.00 -19.57
CA GLY A 227 6.48 6.11 -19.66
C GLY A 227 7.74 6.57 -18.90
N GLN A 228 7.73 7.75 -18.26
CA GLN A 228 8.85 8.28 -17.51
C GLN A 228 8.63 8.11 -16.00
N ILE A 229 9.66 7.62 -15.33
CA ILE A 229 9.75 7.54 -13.87
C ILE A 229 10.62 8.68 -13.36
N THR A 230 10.24 9.31 -12.24
CA THR A 230 11.11 10.14 -11.43
C THR A 230 11.19 9.55 -10.03
N LEU A 231 12.31 8.89 -9.71
CA LEU A 231 12.60 8.33 -8.40
C LEU A 231 13.57 9.26 -7.66
N ASN A 232 13.17 9.79 -6.50
CA ASN A 232 13.99 10.69 -5.67
C ASN A 232 14.59 11.88 -6.46
N GLY A 233 13.80 12.44 -7.38
CA GLY A 233 14.22 13.52 -8.28
C GLY A 233 15.02 13.09 -9.51
N GLN A 234 15.37 11.81 -9.64
CA GLN A 234 16.12 11.26 -10.76
C GLN A 234 15.18 10.66 -11.80
N LYS A 235 15.27 11.16 -13.04
CA LYS A 235 14.44 10.70 -14.15
C LYS A 235 15.05 9.47 -14.82
N MET A 236 14.21 8.51 -15.18
CA MET A 236 14.56 7.31 -15.96
C MET A 236 13.35 6.78 -16.73
N SER A 237 13.57 5.85 -17.67
CA SER A 237 12.48 5.13 -18.32
C SER A 237 11.82 4.13 -17.36
N LEU A 238 10.59 3.73 -17.66
CA LEU A 238 9.93 2.65 -16.90
C LEU A 238 10.71 1.34 -17.00
N GLU A 239 11.26 1.04 -18.18
CA GLU A 239 12.05 -0.16 -18.44
C GLU A 239 13.34 -0.18 -17.60
N ASP A 240 14.05 0.96 -17.51
CA ASP A 240 15.23 1.07 -16.64
C ASP A 240 14.87 0.86 -15.17
N PHE A 241 13.76 1.47 -14.73
CA PHE A 241 13.26 1.33 -13.36
C PHE A 241 12.94 -0.13 -13.02
N VAL A 242 12.21 -0.84 -13.87
CA VAL A 242 11.92 -2.27 -13.68
C VAL A 242 13.21 -3.10 -13.76
N GLY A 243 14.14 -2.72 -14.64
CA GLY A 243 15.47 -3.33 -14.75
C GLY A 243 16.28 -3.28 -13.46
N MET A 244 16.07 -2.28 -12.60
CA MET A 244 16.73 -2.21 -11.28
C MET A 244 16.35 -3.39 -10.36
N PHE A 245 15.16 -3.97 -10.54
CA PHE A 245 14.64 -5.06 -9.71
C PHE A 245 14.68 -6.43 -10.41
N ALA A 246 14.78 -6.44 -11.74
CA ALA A 246 14.86 -7.66 -12.54
C ALA A 246 16.24 -8.34 -12.55
N MET A 247 17.24 -7.73 -11.89
CA MET A 247 18.54 -8.36 -11.68
C MET A 247 18.36 -9.63 -10.82
N PRO A 248 18.92 -10.79 -11.21
CA PRO A 248 18.92 -11.96 -10.34
C PRO A 248 19.56 -11.53 -9.02
N ALA A 249 18.87 -11.81 -7.91
CA ALA A 249 19.21 -11.40 -6.56
C ALA A 249 20.73 -11.24 -6.41
N LEU A 250 21.21 -9.99 -6.42
CA LEU A 250 22.55 -9.69 -5.92
C LEU A 250 22.63 -10.45 -4.61
N ASN A 251 23.59 -11.38 -4.49
CA ASN A 251 23.85 -12.14 -3.27
C ASN A 251 23.82 -11.16 -2.10
N VAL A 252 22.66 -11.03 -1.48
CA VAL A 252 22.50 -10.24 -0.28
C VAL A 252 23.32 -11.05 0.72
N PRO A 253 24.42 -10.51 1.27
CA PRO A 253 25.08 -11.19 2.36
C PRO A 253 24.00 -11.47 3.38
N ALA A 254 23.81 -12.76 3.70
CA ALA A 254 22.78 -13.18 4.64
C ALA A 254 22.88 -12.27 5.86
N VAL A 255 21.76 -11.66 6.25
CA VAL A 255 21.64 -11.11 7.60
C VAL A 255 22.12 -12.23 8.52
N PRO A 256 23.16 -12.00 9.35
CA PRO A 256 23.70 -13.05 10.19
C PRO A 256 22.54 -13.72 10.92
N ALA A 257 22.37 -15.02 10.70
CA ALA A 257 21.37 -15.78 11.42
C ALA A 257 21.61 -15.53 12.90
N ILE A 258 20.59 -14.99 13.57
CA ILE A 258 20.62 -14.80 15.02
C ILE A 258 20.87 -16.18 15.61
N PRO A 259 21.97 -16.39 16.38
CA PRO A 259 22.20 -17.67 17.04
C PRO A 259 21.00 -17.94 17.94
N GLN A 260 20.29 -19.03 17.68
CA GLN A 260 19.31 -19.56 18.62
C GLN A 260 20.08 -19.98 19.87
N GLN A 261 19.89 -19.27 20.98
CA GLN A 261 20.21 -19.72 22.32
C GLN A 261 18.97 -19.60 23.19
#